data_AF-A0A7Y5GIY5-F1
#
_entry.id   AF-A0A7Y5GIY5-F1
#
_cell.length_a   1.000
_cell.length_b   1.000
_cell.length_c   1.000
_cell.angle_alpha   90.00
_cell.angle_beta   90.00
_cell.angle_gamma   90.00
#
_symmetry.space_group_name_H-M   'P 1'
#
loop_
_entity.id
_entity.type
_entity.pdbx_description
1 polymer ?
#
loop_
_entity_poly.entity_id
_entity_poly.type
_entity_poly.pdbx_seq_one_letter_code
_entity_poly.pdbx_strand_id
1 'polypeptide(L)'
;MAWYSGLEAERYMMWNRMTGPYWWSYALLIVCNIAVPQALWSRRVRANVFLLWILSLVINVGMWLERYVIVITSLHRDFLPSSWGMYHPTIWDWATFVGTIGLFLSLLFLFIRGLPMISIFEMRTLVPQARRGGGH
;
A
#
# COMPACT_ATOMS: atom_id res chain seq x y z
N MET A 1 17.68 -10.58 -4.67
CA MET A 1 18.66 -11.62 -5.09
C MET A 1 19.31 -11.30 -6.44
N ALA A 2 19.43 -10.03 -6.86
CA ALA A 2 20.12 -9.67 -8.12
C ALA A 2 21.64 -9.51 -7.97
N TRP A 3 22.15 -9.37 -6.74
CA TRP A 3 23.60 -9.31 -6.48
C TRP A 3 24.26 -10.69 -6.54
N TYR A 4 23.49 -11.76 -6.30
CA TYR A 4 23.99 -13.13 -6.20
C TYR A 4 23.82 -13.94 -7.50
N SER A 5 22.91 -13.55 -8.40
CA SER A 5 22.55 -14.34 -9.59
C SER A 5 23.54 -14.25 -10.76
N GLY A 6 24.49 -13.31 -10.74
CA GLY A 6 25.52 -13.16 -11.78
C GLY A 6 25.01 -12.71 -13.16
N LEU A 7 23.69 -12.60 -13.38
CA LEU A 7 23.12 -12.11 -14.64
C LEU A 7 23.22 -10.58 -14.74
N GLU A 8 23.91 -10.10 -15.77
CA GLU A 8 24.06 -8.66 -16.05
C GLU A 8 22.71 -7.96 -16.23
N ALA A 9 21.71 -8.65 -16.78
CA ALA A 9 20.35 -8.12 -16.95
C ALA A 9 19.65 -7.81 -15.61
N GLU A 10 19.78 -8.67 -14.59
CA GLU A 10 19.18 -8.42 -13.27
C GLU A 10 19.92 -7.31 -12.52
N ARG A 11 21.24 -7.26 -12.68
CA ARG A 11 22.10 -6.22 -12.08
C ARG A 11 21.82 -4.87 -12.73
N TYR A 12 21.59 -4.82 -14.04
CA TYR A 12 21.17 -3.63 -14.78
C TYR A 12 19.75 -3.17 -14.38
N MET A 13 18.80 -4.09 -14.19
CA MET A 13 17.47 -3.75 -13.66
C MET A 13 17.54 -3.12 -12.27
N MET A 14 18.41 -3.63 -11.39
CA MET A 14 18.58 -3.09 -10.03
C MET A 14 19.22 -1.69 -10.05
N TRP A 15 20.23 -1.47 -10.88
CA TRP A 15 20.80 -0.14 -11.11
C TRP A 15 19.79 0.82 -11.74
N ASN A 16 19.01 0.39 -12.73
CA ASN A 16 17.99 1.21 -13.37
C ASN A 16 16.84 1.58 -12.42
N ARG A 17 16.54 0.76 -11.40
CA ARG A 17 15.60 1.14 -10.32
C ARG A 17 16.17 2.23 -9.39
N MET A 18 17.49 2.22 -9.16
CA MET A 18 18.15 3.18 -8.27
C MET A 18 18.53 4.50 -8.95
N THR A 19 18.92 4.49 -10.23
CA THR A 19 19.42 5.68 -10.96
C THR A 19 18.67 5.97 -12.25
N GLY A 20 17.67 5.17 -12.63
CA GLY A 20 16.89 5.37 -13.85
C GLY A 20 15.77 6.41 -13.69
N PRO A 21 14.95 6.64 -14.73
CA PRO A 21 13.93 7.70 -14.78
C PRO A 21 12.83 7.57 -13.69
N TYR A 22 12.66 6.39 -13.10
CA TYR A 22 11.70 6.10 -12.03
C TYR A 22 12.31 6.09 -10.61
N TRP A 23 13.54 6.60 -10.43
CA TRP A 23 14.23 6.62 -9.13
C TRP A 23 13.40 7.25 -8.00
N TRP A 24 12.64 8.31 -8.32
CA TRP A 24 11.80 9.03 -7.35
C TRP A 24 10.69 8.13 -6.79
N SER A 25 10.11 7.27 -7.63
CA SER A 25 9.06 6.33 -7.22
C SER A 25 9.61 5.20 -6.33
N TYR A 26 10.84 4.76 -6.61
CA TYR A 26 11.55 3.77 -5.78
C TYR A 26 12.02 4.36 -4.44
N ALA A 27 12.53 5.59 -4.43
CA ALA A 27 12.89 6.29 -3.20
C ALA A 27 11.66 6.54 -2.32
N LEU A 28 10.55 7.01 -2.92
CA LEU A 28 9.29 7.22 -2.21
C LEU A 28 8.73 5.91 -1.65
N LEU A 29 8.86 4.80 -2.38
CA LEU A 29 8.49 3.47 -1.90
C LEU A 29 9.26 3.05 -0.65
N ILE A 30 10.58 3.23 -0.65
CA ILE A 30 11.43 2.92 0.51
C ILE A 30 11.02 3.78 1.71
N VAL A 31 10.80 5.08 1.49
CA VAL A 31 10.38 5.98 2.57
C VAL A 31 9.01 5.57 3.12
N CYS A 32 8.02 5.36 2.25
CA CYS A 32 6.65 5.06 2.66
C CYS A 32 6.48 3.66 3.26
N ASN A 33 7.23 2.65 2.83
CA ASN A 33 7.10 1.28 3.35
C ASN A 33 8.11 0.94 4.45
N ILE A 34 9.28 1.59 4.49
CA ILE A 34 10.30 1.29 5.50
C ILE A 34 10.36 2.38 6.56
N ALA A 35 10.44 3.66 6.18
CA ALA A 35 10.60 4.73 7.17
C ALA A 35 9.30 5.03 7.94
N VAL A 36 8.15 5.01 7.26
CA VAL A 36 6.86 5.33 7.88
C VAL A 36 6.45 4.31 8.95
N PRO A 37 6.56 2.98 8.75
CA PRO A 37 6.27 2.03 9.82
C PRO A 37 7.26 2.11 11.00
N GLN A 38 8.50 2.54 10.78
CA GLN A 38 9.45 2.76 11.89
C GLN A 38 8.97 3.85 12.85
N ALA A 39 8.16 4.81 12.37
CA ALA A 39 7.53 5.81 13.24
C ALA A 39 6.53 5.19 14.25
N LEU A 40 5.95 4.02 13.94
CA LEU A 40 5.04 3.31 14.86
C LEU A 40 5.76 2.72 16.07
N TRP A 41 7.08 2.58 16.06
CA TRP A 41 7.82 2.14 17.25
C TRP A 41 7.62 3.13 18.41
N SER A 42 7.54 4.41 18.09
CA SER A 42 7.32 5.47 19.08
C SER A 42 5.92 5.37 19.70
N ARG A 43 5.89 5.25 21.04
CA ARG A 43 4.64 5.19 21.82
C ARG A 43 3.77 6.45 21.63
N ARG A 44 4.39 7.61 21.35
CA ARG A 44 3.68 8.88 21.10
C ARG A 44 2.87 8.85 19.80
N VAL A 45 3.36 8.16 18.77
CA VAL A 45 2.68 8.03 17.47
C VAL A 45 1.51 7.04 17.59
N ARG A 46 1.70 5.92 18.29
CA ARG A 46 0.64 4.92 18.50
C ARG A 46 -0.48 5.37 19.43
N ALA A 47 -0.21 6.30 20.35
CA ALA A 47 -1.23 6.82 21.27
C ALA A 47 -2.12 7.90 20.61
N ASN A 48 -1.75 8.40 19.43
CA ASN A 48 -2.48 9.47 18.76
C ASN A 48 -3.21 8.94 17.53
N VAL A 49 -4.54 8.86 17.63
CA VAL A 49 -5.43 8.36 16.57
C VAL A 49 -5.30 9.17 15.28
N PHE A 50 -5.09 10.49 15.37
CA PHE A 50 -4.93 11.34 14.20
C PHE A 50 -3.64 11.03 13.43
N LEU A 51 -2.53 10.82 14.15
CA LEU A 51 -1.26 10.40 13.54
C LEU A 51 -1.38 9.01 12.90
N LEU A 52 -2.08 8.08 13.54
CA LEU A 52 -2.34 6.75 12.99
C LEU A 52 -3.19 6.81 11.71
N TRP A 53 -4.17 7.70 11.63
CA TRP A 53 -4.99 7.89 10.44
C TRP A 53 -4.18 8.44 9.26
N ILE A 54 -3.33 9.44 9.50
CA ILE A 54 -2.42 9.94 8.44
C ILE A 54 -1.45 8.84 8.00
N LEU A 55 -0.87 8.10 8.97
CA LEU A 55 0.04 7.00 8.67
C LEU A 55 -0.60 5.91 7.81
N SER A 56 -1.85 5.54 8.11
CA SER A 56 -2.54 4.49 7.35
C SER A 56 -2.81 4.88 5.91
N LEU A 57 -3.13 6.16 5.64
CA LEU A 57 -3.24 6.69 4.27
C LEU A 57 -1.90 6.61 3.53
N VAL A 58 -0.82 7.07 4.18
CA VAL A 58 0.53 7.06 3.58
C VAL A 58 0.99 5.64 3.27
N ILE A 59 0.76 4.69 4.18
CA ILE A 59 1.10 3.28 3.98
C ILE A 59 0.26 2.68 2.84
N ASN A 60 -1.04 2.98 2.77
CA ASN A 60 -1.90 2.48 1.69
C ASN A 60 -1.42 2.97 0.31
N VAL A 61 -1.08 4.26 0.20
CA VAL A 61 -0.47 4.84 -1.01
C VAL A 61 0.89 4.20 -1.30
N GLY A 62 1.71 3.95 -0.27
CA GLY A 62 3.01 3.28 -0.40
C GLY A 62 2.90 1.85 -0.93
N MET A 63 1.90 1.09 -0.48
CA MET A 63 1.63 -0.27 -0.97
C MET A 63 1.14 -0.27 -2.42
N TRP A 64 0.31 0.71 -2.78
CA TRP A 64 -0.11 0.90 -4.17
C TRP A 64 1.09 1.27 -5.07
N LEU A 65 1.95 2.18 -4.61
CA LEU A 65 3.19 2.54 -5.30
C LEU A 65 4.13 1.34 -5.47
N GLU A 66 4.18 0.40 -4.51
CA GLU A 66 4.92 -0.84 -4.67
C GLU A 66 4.45 -1.66 -5.85
N ARG A 67 3.14 -1.88 -5.96
CA ARG A 67 2.58 -2.61 -7.10
C ARG A 67 2.82 -1.86 -8.41
N TYR A 68 2.70 -0.53 -8.42
CA TYR A 68 3.01 0.31 -9.58
C TYR A 68 4.47 0.16 -10.03
N VAL A 69 5.42 0.30 -9.10
CA VAL A 69 6.86 0.21 -9.38
C VAL A 69 7.25 -1.20 -9.84
N ILE A 70 6.77 -2.26 -9.19
CA ILE A 70 7.10 -3.63 -9.58
C ILE A 70 6.61 -3.91 -11.00
N VAL A 71 5.37 -3.54 -11.34
CA VAL A 71 4.80 -3.82 -12.67
C VAL A 71 5.50 -2.99 -13.75
N ILE A 72 5.55 -1.66 -13.59
CA ILE A 72 6.05 -0.77 -14.66
C ILE A 72 7.55 -0.85 -14.82
N THR A 73 8.33 -0.95 -13.74
CA THR A 73 9.80 -1.06 -13.88
C THR A 73 10.23 -2.39 -14.46
N SER A 74 9.41 -3.44 -14.33
CA SER A 74 9.70 -4.74 -14.95
C SER A 74 9.30 -4.77 -16.43
N LEU A 75 8.21 -4.09 -16.82
CA LEU A 75 7.74 -4.01 -18.22
C LEU A 75 8.46 -2.95 -19.07
N HIS A 76 9.00 -1.88 -18.46
CA HIS A 76 9.64 -0.79 -19.21
C HIS A 76 10.98 -1.21 -19.86
N ARG A 77 11.64 -2.24 -19.34
CA ARG A 77 12.95 -2.70 -19.78
C ARG A 77 12.97 -4.22 -19.93
N ASP A 78 12.35 -4.70 -21.00
CA ASP A 78 12.45 -6.10 -21.41
C ASP A 78 13.83 -6.45 -21.99
N PHE A 79 14.10 -7.76 -22.12
CA PHE A 79 15.37 -8.33 -22.60
C PHE A 79 15.81 -7.82 -23.99
N LEU A 80 14.89 -7.27 -24.80
CA LEU A 80 15.19 -6.64 -26.09
C LEU A 80 15.22 -5.11 -25.99
N PRO A 81 16.33 -4.44 -26.37
CA PRO A 81 16.46 -2.98 -26.34
C PRO A 81 15.44 -2.21 -27.21
N SER A 82 14.90 -2.85 -28.24
CA SER A 82 13.91 -2.25 -29.16
C SER A 82 12.52 -2.05 -28.54
N SER A 83 12.22 -2.74 -27.44
CA SER A 83 10.88 -2.71 -26.80
C SER A 83 10.83 -1.77 -25.60
N TRP A 84 11.84 -0.93 -25.40
CA TRP A 84 11.89 0.02 -24.29
C TRP A 84 10.88 1.16 -24.52
N GLY A 85 9.73 1.10 -23.84
CA GLY A 85 8.65 2.08 -23.96
C GLY A 85 8.28 2.69 -22.61
N MET A 86 8.30 4.02 -22.49
CA MET A 86 7.96 4.71 -21.24
C MET A 86 6.45 4.74 -21.04
N TYR A 87 5.96 4.19 -19.91
CA TYR A 87 4.53 4.20 -19.59
C TYR A 87 4.12 5.57 -19.06
N HIS A 88 3.22 6.23 -19.79
CA HIS A 88 2.53 7.42 -19.33
C HIS A 88 1.05 7.06 -19.13
N PRO A 89 0.55 7.09 -17.88
CA PRO A 89 -0.85 6.77 -17.63
C PRO A 89 -1.75 7.79 -18.32
N THR A 90 -2.78 7.29 -18.98
CA THR A 90 -3.80 8.11 -19.63
C THR A 90 -4.88 8.53 -18.63
N ILE A 91 -5.72 9.49 -19.02
CA ILE A 91 -6.83 9.96 -18.18
C ILE A 91 -7.79 8.81 -17.84
N TRP A 92 -7.95 7.83 -18.74
CA TRP A 92 -8.82 6.68 -18.55
C TRP A 92 -8.28 5.70 -17.49
N ASP A 93 -6.97 5.56 -17.36
CA ASP A 93 -6.34 4.74 -16.33
C ASP A 93 -6.65 5.30 -14.92
N TRP A 94 -6.51 6.62 -14.77
CA TRP A 94 -6.85 7.32 -13.53
C TRP A 94 -8.35 7.31 -13.25
N ALA A 95 -9.19 7.51 -14.28
CA ALA A 95 -10.63 7.47 -14.14
C ALA A 95 -11.14 6.09 -13.69
N THR A 96 -10.56 5.01 -14.23
CA THR A 96 -10.91 3.64 -13.84
C THR A 96 -10.45 3.36 -12.40
N PHE A 97 -9.25 3.80 -12.03
CA PHE A 97 -8.75 3.67 -10.66
C PHE A 97 -9.66 4.39 -9.64
N VAL A 98 -9.95 5.67 -9.86
CA VAL A 98 -10.87 6.45 -9.00
C VAL A 98 -12.27 5.86 -9.02
N GLY A 99 -12.74 5.38 -10.17
CA GLY A 99 -14.04 4.73 -10.34
C GLY A 99 -14.19 3.47 -9.48
N THR A 100 -13.16 2.62 -9.39
CA THR A 100 -13.19 1.43 -8.52
C THR A 100 -13.23 1.78 -7.04
N ILE A 101 -12.53 2.83 -6.61
CA ILE A 101 -12.63 3.35 -5.23
C ILE A 101 -14.04 3.88 -4.95
N GLY A 102 -14.60 4.65 -5.89
CA GLY A 102 -15.97 5.17 -5.79
C GLY A 102 -17.01 4.05 -5.71
N LEU A 103 -16.86 3.00 -6.53
CA LEU A 103 -17.72 1.82 -6.48
C LEU A 103 -17.61 1.12 -5.13
N PHE A 104 -16.40 0.88 -4.63
CA PHE A 104 -16.16 0.26 -3.33
C PHE A 104 -16.82 1.05 -2.20
N LEU A 105 -16.61 2.37 -2.15
CA LEU A 105 -17.24 3.24 -1.15
C LEU A 105 -18.76 3.25 -1.26
N SER A 106 -19.31 3.26 -2.48
CA SER A 106 -20.75 3.20 -2.70
C SER A 106 -21.35 1.91 -2.17
N LEU A 107 -20.71 0.76 -2.46
CA LEU A 107 -21.11 -0.54 -1.93
C LEU A 107 -20.96 -0.61 -0.40
N LEU A 108 -19.87 -0.05 0.14
CA LEU A 108 -19.65 0.03 1.60
C LEU A 108 -20.74 0.86 2.29
N PHE A 109 -21.11 2.02 1.75
CA PHE A 109 -22.18 2.84 2.30
C PHE A 109 -23.55 2.15 2.21
N LEU A 110 -23.81 1.45 1.11
CA LEU A 110 -25.04 0.65 0.98
C LEU A 110 -25.07 -0.49 2.01
N PHE A 111 -23.93 -1.15 2.25
CA PHE A 111 -23.80 -2.19 3.27
C PHE A 111 -24.02 -1.65 4.69
N ILE A 112 -23.37 -0.54 5.06
CA ILE A 112 -23.54 0.11 6.38
C ILE A 112 -24.99 0.55 6.61
N ARG A 113 -25.68 0.98 5.54
CA ARG A 113 -27.09 1.36 5.62
C ARG A 113 -28.03 0.16 5.68
N GLY A 114 -27.72 -0.93 4.97
CA GLY A 114 -28.57 -2.11 4.84
C GLY A 114 -28.43 -3.13 5.97
N LEU A 115 -27.27 -3.18 6.63
CA LEU A 115 -26.92 -4.20 7.63
C LEU A 115 -26.26 -3.57 8.86
N PRO A 116 -26.48 -4.12 10.08
CA PRO A 116 -25.81 -3.65 11.28
C PRO A 116 -24.30 -3.91 11.18
N MET A 117 -23.51 -2.85 11.27
CA MET A 117 -22.04 -2.88 11.12
C MET A 117 -21.33 -3.70 12.20
N ILE A 118 -21.96 -3.93 13.35
CA ILE A 118 -21.41 -4.70 14.46
C ILE A 118 -22.29 -5.92 14.69
N SER A 119 -21.69 -7.11 14.75
CA SER A 119 -22.41 -8.33 15.07
C SER A 119 -22.88 -8.27 16.53
N ILE A 120 -24.21 -8.19 16.73
CA ILE A 120 -24.81 -8.13 18.07
C ILE A 120 -24.57 -9.43 18.84
N PHE A 121 -24.31 -10.54 18.13
CA PHE A 121 -24.01 -11.84 18.71
C PHE A 121 -22.65 -11.85 19.41
N GLU A 122 -21.58 -11.37 18.77
CA GLU A 122 -20.25 -11.31 19.38
C GLU A 122 -20.15 -10.26 20.49
N MET A 123 -20.84 -9.12 20.35
CA MET A 123 -20.91 -8.14 21.43
C MET A 123 -21.53 -8.72 22.70
N ARG A 124 -22.53 -9.62 22.56
CA ARG A 124 -23.17 -10.27 23.70
C ARG A 124 -22.30 -11.32 24.40
N THR A 125 -21.32 -11.92 23.72
CA THR A 125 -20.38 -12.87 24.33
C THR A 125 -19.17 -12.19 24.98
N LEU A 126 -18.74 -11.04 24.45
CA LEU A 126 -17.61 -10.26 24.99
C LEU A 126 -17.96 -9.46 26.25
N VAL A 127 -19.17 -8.92 26.36
CA VAL A 127 -19.60 -8.11 27.53
C VAL A 127 -19.56 -8.90 28.86
N PRO A 128 -20.01 -10.18 28.93
CA PRO A 128 -19.88 -11.00 30.12
C PRO A 128 -18.42 -11.37 30.47
N GLN A 129 -17.57 -11.59 29.46
CA GLN A 129 -16.15 -11.93 29.67
C GLN A 129 -15.35 -10.74 30.23
N ALA A 130 -15.61 -9.53 29.71
CA ALA A 130 -15.01 -8.29 30.23
C ALA A 130 -15.41 -8.02 31.70
N ARG A 131 -16.65 -8.37 32.10
CA ARG A 131 -17.12 -8.24 33.49
C ARG A 131 -16.49 -9.25 34.46
N ARG A 132 -16.07 -10.43 34.00
CA ARG A 132 -15.42 -11.45 34.86
C ARG A 132 -13.92 -11.22 35.08
N GLY A 133 -13.26 -10.43 34.23
CA GLY A 133 -11.82 -10.12 34.34
C GLY A 133 -11.48 -8.87 35.17
N GLY A 134 -12.47 -8.11 35.66
CA GLY A 134 -12.28 -6.86 36.42
C GLY A 134 -12.42 -7.00 37.93
N GLY A 135 -12.42 -8.23 38.45
CA GLY A 135 -12.47 -8.51 39.89
C GLY A 135 -11.13 -9.04 40.38
N HIS A 136 -10.12 -8.17 40.42
CA HIS A 136 -8.98 -8.18 41.35
C HIS A 136 -8.68 -6.70 41.69
#